data_AF-A0AAD4S6D1-F1
#
_entry.id   AF-A0AAD4S6D1-F1
#
_cell.length_a   1.000
_cell.length_b   1.000
_cell.length_c   1.000
_cell.angle_alpha   90.00
_cell.angle_beta   90.00
_cell.angle_gamma   90.00
#
_symmetry.space_group_name_H-M   'P 1'
#
loop_
_entity.id
_entity.type
_entity.pdbx_description
1 polymer ?
#
loop_
_entity_poly.entity_id
_entity_poly.type
_entity_poly.pdbx_seq_one_letter_code
_entity_poly.pdbx_strand_id
1 'polypeptide(L)'
;MNNHDLVFADRPDFFAGKITGYDSSGISLSRYGEYYKQVRRISAMEMLSAKKVLSFRSVREEEVSNMIQIISSKSGSPINLSELITSLSNDIVSRAAFGNKCKNKEMLVSALQETASLADLTFEDLFPSLKLLHFIGGTKEKVTRIHKKIDTILEEMLEEHRRDRSLRYLEEDLLMYFFGFKTVVSLRFH
;
A
#
# COMPACT_ATOMS: atom_id res chain seq x y z
N MET A 1 24.30 -11.32 10.20
CA MET A 1 23.46 -12.04 9.22
C MET A 1 23.54 -13.49 9.62
N ASN A 2 22.44 -14.06 10.09
CA ASN A 2 22.42 -15.45 10.55
C ASN A 2 22.49 -16.38 9.34
N ASN A 3 23.10 -17.55 9.50
CA ASN A 3 23.36 -18.51 8.43
C ASN A 3 22.10 -19.09 7.74
N HIS A 4 20.89 -18.72 8.20
CA HIS A 4 19.62 -19.22 7.69
C HIS A 4 18.65 -18.12 7.25
N ASP A 5 19.06 -16.84 7.26
CA ASP A 5 18.17 -15.72 6.90
C ASP A 5 17.57 -15.89 5.49
N LEU A 6 18.37 -16.40 4.53
CA LEU A 6 17.92 -16.66 3.17
C LEU A 6 16.95 -17.84 3.06
N VAL A 7 17.09 -18.85 3.91
CA VAL A 7 16.22 -20.05 3.92
C VAL A 7 14.79 -19.68 4.29
N PHE A 8 14.64 -18.69 5.19
CA PHE A 8 13.34 -18.19 5.65
C PHE A 8 12.92 -16.86 5.01
N ALA A 9 13.65 -16.40 3.99
CA ALA A 9 13.37 -15.12 3.34
C ALA A 9 12.18 -15.21 2.37
N ASP A 10 11.82 -16.40 1.92
CA ASP A 10 10.78 -16.60 0.92
C ASP A 10 9.36 -16.38 1.48
N ARG A 11 8.38 -16.17 0.60
CA ARG A 11 6.97 -15.96 0.96
C ARG A 11 6.12 -17.12 0.43
N PRO A 12 5.17 -17.64 1.23
CA PRO A 12 4.22 -18.62 0.74
C PRO A 12 3.28 -18.00 -0.30
N ASP A 13 2.84 -18.80 -1.26
CA ASP A 13 1.77 -18.42 -2.18
C ASP A 13 0.44 -18.52 -1.45
N PHE A 14 -0.28 -17.41 -1.31
CA PHE A 14 -1.66 -17.41 -0.81
C PHE A 14 -2.61 -16.91 -1.90
N PHE A 15 -3.77 -17.55 -2.00
CA PHE A 15 -4.72 -17.33 -3.09
C PHE A 15 -5.18 -15.88 -3.18
N ALA A 16 -5.47 -15.24 -2.05
CA ALA A 16 -5.92 -13.86 -2.01
C ALA A 16 -4.85 -12.89 -2.56
N GLY A 17 -3.59 -13.09 -2.16
CA GLY A 17 -2.45 -12.24 -2.55
C GLY A 17 -2.11 -12.32 -4.04
N LYS A 18 -2.33 -13.49 -4.66
CA LYS A 18 -2.19 -13.61 -6.12
C LYS A 18 -3.20 -12.77 -6.87
N ILE A 19 -4.45 -12.71 -6.39
CA ILE A 19 -5.48 -11.93 -7.06
C ILE A 19 -5.31 -10.43 -6.74
N THR A 20 -5.15 -10.05 -5.47
CA THR A 20 -5.10 -8.63 -5.08
C THR A 20 -3.75 -7.97 -5.37
N GLY A 21 -2.67 -8.72 -5.34
CA GLY A 21 -1.29 -8.23 -5.50
C GLY A 21 -0.68 -8.48 -6.88
N TYR A 22 -1.50 -8.58 -7.93
CA TYR A 22 -1.05 -8.81 -9.32
C TYR A 22 -0.05 -9.97 -9.42
N ASP A 23 -0.52 -11.18 -9.10
CA ASP A 23 0.28 -12.41 -8.99
C ASP A 23 1.43 -12.30 -7.97
N SER A 24 1.15 -11.69 -6.81
CA SER A 24 2.12 -11.50 -5.73
C SER A 24 3.37 -10.71 -6.13
N SER A 25 3.26 -9.80 -7.10
CA SER A 25 4.38 -8.96 -7.54
C SER A 25 4.71 -7.81 -6.59
N GLY A 26 3.90 -7.56 -5.55
CA GLY A 26 4.20 -6.55 -4.54
C GLY A 26 5.38 -6.92 -3.63
N ILE A 27 6.12 -5.91 -3.14
CA ILE A 27 7.29 -6.08 -2.24
C ILE A 27 6.99 -6.93 -0.99
N SER A 28 5.76 -6.92 -0.49
CA SER A 28 5.36 -7.67 0.71
C SER A 28 5.18 -9.17 0.46
N LEU A 29 4.77 -9.55 -0.76
CA LEU A 29 4.29 -10.90 -1.09
C LEU A 29 5.16 -11.62 -2.12
N SER A 30 6.02 -10.90 -2.83
CA SER A 30 6.88 -11.50 -3.86
C SER A 30 7.85 -12.51 -3.27
N ARG A 31 8.04 -13.62 -3.99
CA ARG A 31 9.07 -14.59 -3.67
C ARG A 31 10.46 -13.97 -3.63
N TYR A 32 11.33 -14.52 -2.79
CA TYR A 32 12.70 -14.07 -2.72
C TYR A 32 13.43 -14.37 -4.05
N GLY A 33 14.01 -13.33 -4.65
CA GLY A 33 14.69 -13.42 -5.94
C GLY A 33 15.22 -12.06 -6.39
N GLU A 34 15.76 -11.98 -7.60
CA GLU A 34 16.36 -10.74 -8.13
C GLU A 34 15.33 -9.59 -8.22
N TYR A 35 14.10 -9.89 -8.63
CA TYR A 35 13.01 -8.91 -8.65
C TYR A 35 12.75 -8.32 -7.25
N TYR A 36 12.55 -9.17 -6.24
CA TYR A 36 12.33 -8.72 -4.86
C TYR A 36 13.49 -7.88 -4.33
N LYS A 37 14.74 -8.31 -4.57
CA LYS A 37 15.95 -7.57 -4.17
C LYS A 37 15.98 -6.19 -4.83
N GLN A 38 15.63 -6.11 -6.12
CA GLN A 38 15.61 -4.86 -6.87
C GLN A 38 14.53 -3.90 -6.34
N VAL A 39 13.29 -4.37 -6.21
CA VAL A 39 12.19 -3.54 -5.69
C VAL A 39 12.48 -3.10 -4.27
N ARG A 40 12.96 -4.00 -3.39
CA ARG A 40 13.36 -3.67 -2.01
C ARG A 40 14.46 -2.62 -1.96
N ARG A 41 15.48 -2.74 -2.81
CA ARG A 41 16.56 -1.75 -2.90
C ARG A 41 16.02 -0.39 -3.33
N ILE A 42 15.17 -0.33 -4.36
CA ILE A 42 14.56 0.91 -4.84
C ILE A 42 13.71 1.54 -3.74
N SER A 43 12.82 0.77 -3.10
CA SER A 43 11.99 1.27 -1.99
C SER A 43 12.84 1.81 -0.84
N ALA A 44 13.93 1.12 -0.47
CA ALA A 44 14.84 1.57 0.58
C ALA A 44 15.55 2.89 0.23
N MET A 45 15.99 3.04 -1.01
CA MET A 45 16.76 4.22 -1.45
C MET A 45 15.87 5.43 -1.74
N GLU A 46 14.73 5.22 -2.39
CA GLU A 46 13.90 6.32 -2.90
C GLU A 46 12.76 6.70 -1.95
N MET A 47 12.13 5.70 -1.32
CA MET A 47 10.91 5.91 -0.53
C MET A 47 11.18 5.98 0.97
N LEU A 48 12.10 5.15 1.45
CA LEU A 48 12.38 4.96 2.87
C LEU A 48 13.73 5.55 3.30
N SER A 49 14.36 6.37 2.44
CA SER A 49 15.59 7.07 2.82
C SER A 49 15.30 8.15 3.85
N ALA A 50 16.31 8.46 4.69
CA ALA A 50 16.19 9.51 5.69
C ALA A 50 15.75 10.86 5.08
N LYS A 51 16.29 11.20 3.89
CA LYS A 51 15.91 12.41 3.15
C LYS A 51 14.41 12.41 2.82
N LYS A 52 13.87 11.29 2.31
CA LYS A 52 12.46 11.18 1.94
C LYS A 52 11.54 11.16 3.17
N VAL A 53 11.93 10.45 4.23
CA VAL A 53 11.17 10.44 5.49
C VAL A 53 11.10 11.86 6.07
N LEU A 54 12.17 12.64 5.99
CA LEU A 54 12.21 14.03 6.45
C LEU A 54 11.38 14.97 5.57
N SER A 55 11.26 14.73 4.25
CA SER A 55 10.43 15.58 3.38
C SER A 55 8.95 15.55 3.76
N PHE A 56 8.47 14.46 4.36
CA PHE A 56 7.09 14.34 4.87
C PHE A 56 6.90 14.86 6.31
N ARG A 57 7.86 15.62 6.85
CA ARG A 57 7.76 16.18 8.21
C ARG A 57 6.54 17.09 8.37
N SER A 58 6.32 18.01 7.43
CA SER A 58 5.18 18.94 7.48
C SER A 58 3.84 18.21 7.49
N VAL A 59 3.68 17.18 6.67
CA VAL A 59 2.49 16.32 6.64
C VAL A 59 2.24 15.70 8.02
N ARG A 60 3.26 15.14 8.67
CA ARG A 60 3.11 14.57 10.01
C ARG A 60 2.74 15.61 11.05
N GLU A 61 3.38 16.78 11.03
CA GLU A 61 3.08 17.87 11.98
C GLU A 61 1.65 18.38 11.81
N GLU A 62 1.19 18.53 10.57
CA GLU A 62 -0.18 18.94 10.25
C GLU A 62 -1.20 17.91 10.72
N GLU A 63 -1.03 16.62 10.39
CA GLU A 63 -1.99 15.59 10.80
C GLU A 63 -2.02 15.37 12.32
N VAL A 64 -0.87 15.48 13.00
CA VAL A 64 -0.83 15.45 14.47
C VAL A 64 -1.56 16.65 15.07
N SER A 65 -1.37 17.85 14.49
CA SER A 65 -2.10 19.05 14.92
C SER A 65 -3.61 18.88 14.77
N ASN A 66 -4.08 18.32 13.64
CA ASN A 66 -5.49 18.02 13.40
C ASN A 66 -6.04 17.03 14.46
N MET A 67 -5.29 15.96 14.77
CA MET A 67 -5.68 15.01 15.81
C MET A 67 -5.79 15.68 17.20
N ILE A 68 -4.85 16.56 17.56
CA ILE A 68 -4.87 17.31 18.84
C ILE A 68 -6.12 18.21 18.91
N GLN A 69 -6.48 18.89 17.81
CA GLN A 69 -7.69 19.71 17.76
C GLN A 69 -8.96 18.88 17.97
N ILE A 70 -9.05 17.70 17.35
CA ILE A 70 -10.16 16.77 17.55
C ILE A 70 -10.26 16.36 19.02
N ILE A 71 -9.13 15.99 19.65
CA ILE A 71 -9.10 15.61 21.07
C ILE A 71 -9.54 16.79 21.95
N SER A 72 -9.01 17.99 21.70
CA SER A 72 -9.34 19.19 22.48
C SER A 72 -10.83 19.55 22.38
N SER A 73 -11.45 19.37 21.21
CA SER A 73 -12.89 19.64 21.00
C SER A 73 -13.80 18.69 21.77
N LYS A 74 -13.29 17.52 22.16
CA LYS A 74 -14.02 16.47 22.90
C LYS A 74 -13.65 16.44 24.39
N SER A 75 -13.09 17.54 24.91
CA SER A 75 -12.71 17.64 26.32
C SER A 75 -13.87 17.25 27.25
N GLY A 76 -13.57 16.40 28.24
CA GLY A 76 -14.55 15.87 29.18
C GLY A 76 -15.41 14.70 28.67
N SER A 77 -15.25 14.28 27.41
CA SER A 77 -15.93 13.10 26.85
C SER A 77 -14.96 11.93 26.63
N PRO A 78 -15.43 10.66 26.73
CA PRO A 78 -14.63 9.51 26.33
C PRO A 78 -14.25 9.57 24.84
N ILE A 79 -13.03 9.15 24.52
CA ILE A 79 -12.48 9.16 23.15
C ILE A 79 -11.90 7.77 22.83
N ASN A 80 -12.20 7.26 21.64
CA ASN A 80 -11.55 6.06 21.09
C ASN A 80 -10.18 6.42 20.49
N LEU A 81 -9.12 6.28 21.29
CA LEU A 81 -7.76 6.59 20.84
C LEU A 81 -7.26 5.64 19.74
N SER A 82 -7.69 4.38 19.74
CA SER A 82 -7.28 3.42 18.71
C SER A 82 -7.74 3.83 17.32
N GLU A 83 -8.99 4.31 17.21
CA GLU A 83 -9.55 4.82 15.97
C GLU A 83 -8.83 6.10 15.51
N LEU A 84 -8.56 7.03 16.43
CA LEU A 84 -7.82 8.26 16.11
C LEU A 84 -6.39 7.99 15.61
N ILE A 85 -5.65 7.10 16.28
CA ILE A 85 -4.27 6.75 15.88
C ILE A 85 -4.28 6.02 14.54
N THR A 86 -5.29 5.16 14.31
CA THR A 86 -5.46 4.47 13.02
C THR A 86 -5.76 5.48 11.91
N SER A 87 -6.66 6.44 12.13
CA SER A 87 -6.95 7.51 11.18
C SER A 87 -5.69 8.33 10.90
N LEU A 88 -5.00 8.82 11.94
CA LEU A 88 -3.75 9.58 11.81
C LEU A 88 -2.72 8.85 10.95
N SER A 89 -2.52 7.55 11.20
CA SER A 89 -1.57 6.73 10.43
C SER A 89 -1.99 6.62 8.97
N ASN A 90 -3.27 6.38 8.70
CA ASN A 90 -3.81 6.31 7.35
C ASN A 90 -3.71 7.66 6.63
N ASP A 91 -3.92 8.77 7.32
CA ASP A 91 -3.87 10.12 6.77
C ASP A 91 -2.44 10.49 6.37
N ILE A 92 -1.47 10.24 7.26
CA ILE A 92 -0.05 10.44 6.97
C ILE A 92 0.39 9.58 5.78
N VAL A 93 0.07 8.27 5.79
CA VAL A 93 0.48 7.36 4.72
C VAL A 93 -0.19 7.74 3.40
N SER A 94 -1.48 8.07 3.41
CA SER A 94 -2.21 8.45 2.20
C SER A 94 -1.66 9.75 1.62
N ARG A 95 -1.38 10.76 2.44
CA ARG A 95 -0.79 12.02 1.96
C ARG A 95 0.65 11.84 1.50
N ALA A 96 1.44 10.99 2.15
CA ALA A 96 2.78 10.67 1.68
C ALA A 96 2.77 9.93 0.33
N ALA A 97 1.82 9.00 0.16
CA ALA A 97 1.70 8.17 -1.03
C ALA A 97 1.10 8.92 -2.23
N PHE A 98 0.06 9.71 -1.98
CA PHE A 98 -0.84 10.26 -3.00
C PHE A 98 -0.97 11.79 -2.99
N GLY A 99 -0.24 12.47 -2.10
CA GLY A 99 -0.44 13.90 -1.84
C GLY A 99 -1.86 14.21 -1.33
N ASN A 100 -2.33 15.42 -1.59
CA ASN A 100 -3.70 15.84 -1.23
C ASN A 100 -4.78 15.33 -2.21
N LYS A 101 -4.44 14.39 -3.10
CA LYS A 101 -5.25 13.97 -4.27
C LYS A 101 -6.09 12.71 -4.01
N CYS A 102 -6.10 12.21 -2.78
CA CYS A 102 -6.84 11.00 -2.42
C CYS A 102 -8.32 11.29 -2.10
N LYS A 103 -9.14 11.50 -3.15
CA LYS A 103 -10.59 11.76 -2.98
C LYS A 103 -11.34 10.61 -2.28
N ASN A 104 -10.95 9.37 -2.60
CA ASN A 104 -11.60 8.15 -2.11
C ASN A 104 -10.78 7.45 -1.00
N LYS A 105 -10.09 8.23 -0.14
CA LYS A 105 -9.20 7.72 0.93
C LYS A 105 -9.84 6.68 1.81
N GLU A 106 -11.02 6.98 2.36
CA GLU A 106 -11.73 6.08 3.28
C GLU A 106 -12.11 4.77 2.58
N MET A 107 -12.53 4.87 1.32
CA MET A 107 -12.88 3.71 0.50
C MET A 107 -11.65 2.84 0.17
N LEU A 108 -10.49 3.47 -0.07
CA LEU A 108 -9.21 2.80 -0.29
C LEU A 108 -8.72 2.11 0.98
N VAL A 109 -8.70 2.82 2.11
CA VAL A 109 -8.31 2.28 3.42
C VAL A 109 -9.18 1.09 3.80
N SER A 110 -10.51 1.21 3.62
CA SER A 110 -11.46 0.13 3.87
C SER A 110 -11.17 -1.09 2.99
N ALA A 111 -10.89 -0.90 1.69
CA ALA A 111 -10.58 -2.00 0.78
C ALA A 111 -9.23 -2.66 1.12
N LEU A 112 -8.24 -1.89 1.56
CA LEU A 112 -6.94 -2.40 2.02
C LEU A 112 -7.08 -3.20 3.33
N GLN A 113 -7.89 -2.73 4.28
CA GLN A 113 -8.20 -3.46 5.50
C GLN A 113 -8.94 -4.77 5.20
N GLU A 114 -9.90 -4.76 4.27
CA GLU A 114 -10.59 -5.97 3.83
C GLU A 114 -9.60 -6.96 3.18
N THR A 115 -8.66 -6.45 2.37
CA THR A 115 -7.58 -7.27 1.79
C THR A 115 -6.69 -7.87 2.88
N ALA A 116 -6.28 -7.08 3.88
CA ALA A 116 -5.44 -7.56 4.99
C ALA A 116 -6.15 -8.65 5.80
N SER A 117 -7.45 -8.52 6.05
CA SER A 117 -8.24 -9.55 6.73
C SER A 117 -8.38 -10.86 5.94
N LEU A 118 -8.10 -10.82 4.64
CA LEU A 118 -8.11 -11.99 3.74
C LEU A 118 -6.70 -12.50 3.42
N ALA A 119 -5.66 -11.82 3.93
CA ALA A 119 -4.27 -12.18 3.69
C ALA A 119 -3.74 -13.21 4.70
N ASP A 120 -4.56 -13.61 5.68
CA ASP A 120 -4.24 -14.72 6.55
C ASP A 120 -4.19 -16.03 5.76
N LEU A 121 -3.23 -16.90 6.08
CA LEU A 121 -3.12 -18.23 5.48
C LEU A 121 -4.40 -19.00 5.76
N THR A 122 -5.18 -19.27 4.71
CA THR A 122 -6.40 -20.05 4.87
C THR A 122 -6.08 -21.55 4.87
N PHE A 123 -6.99 -22.36 5.39
CA PHE A 123 -6.80 -23.82 5.41
C PHE A 123 -6.63 -24.40 3.99
N GLU A 124 -7.32 -23.80 3.02
CA GLU A 124 -7.24 -24.14 1.61
C GLU A 124 -5.88 -23.79 0.98
N ASP A 125 -5.18 -22.76 1.49
CA ASP A 125 -3.83 -22.40 1.05
C ASP A 125 -2.78 -23.43 1.52
N LEU A 126 -3.00 -24.09 2.67
CA LEU A 126 -2.09 -25.08 3.24
C LEU A 126 -2.16 -26.45 2.53
N PHE A 127 -3.32 -26.81 1.97
CA PHE A 127 -3.54 -28.11 1.35
C PHE A 127 -3.86 -27.96 -0.14
N PRO A 128 -2.92 -28.23 -1.05
CA PRO A 128 -3.12 -28.03 -2.49
C PRO A 128 -4.34 -28.77 -3.08
N SER A 129 -4.75 -29.89 -2.48
CA SER A 129 -5.94 -30.65 -2.85
C SER A 129 -7.26 -29.94 -2.56
N LEU A 130 -7.25 -28.92 -1.69
CA LEU A 130 -8.43 -28.17 -1.26
C LEU A 130 -8.59 -26.82 -1.97
N LYS A 131 -7.74 -26.50 -2.95
CA LYS A 131 -7.83 -25.24 -3.72
C LYS A 131 -9.20 -25.00 -4.38
N LEU A 132 -9.96 -26.06 -4.67
CA LEU A 132 -11.32 -25.97 -5.20
C LEU A 132 -12.28 -25.24 -4.23
N LEU A 133 -12.03 -25.29 -2.92
CA LEU A 133 -12.87 -24.65 -1.90
C LEU A 133 -12.86 -23.13 -1.99
N HIS A 134 -11.79 -22.51 -2.49
CA HIS A 134 -11.77 -21.07 -2.76
C HIS A 134 -12.86 -20.64 -3.76
N PHE A 135 -13.26 -21.53 -4.67
CA PHE A 135 -14.29 -21.30 -5.68
C PHE A 135 -15.69 -21.58 -5.15
N ILE A 136 -15.85 -22.66 -4.36
CA ILE A 136 -17.14 -23.04 -3.80
C ILE A 136 -17.58 -22.10 -2.67
N GLY A 137 -16.62 -21.61 -1.88
CA GLY A 137 -16.86 -20.77 -0.71
C GLY A 137 -17.03 -19.27 -0.99
N GLY A 138 -17.11 -18.82 -2.25
CA GLY A 138 -17.28 -17.40 -2.60
C GLY A 138 -16.07 -16.51 -2.34
N THR A 139 -14.93 -17.09 -1.91
CA THR A 139 -13.72 -16.35 -1.56
C THR A 139 -13.11 -15.71 -2.81
N LYS A 140 -13.08 -16.43 -3.93
CA LYS A 140 -12.61 -15.89 -5.21
C LYS A 140 -13.40 -14.65 -5.65
N GLU A 141 -14.72 -14.71 -5.58
CA GLU A 141 -15.61 -13.62 -5.97
C GLU A 141 -15.39 -12.40 -5.07
N LYS A 142 -15.29 -12.62 -3.75
CA LYS A 142 -15.01 -11.56 -2.78
C LYS A 142 -13.66 -10.89 -3.06
N VAL A 143 -12.59 -11.66 -3.17
CA VAL A 143 -11.22 -11.15 -3.42
C VAL A 143 -11.15 -10.43 -4.77
N THR A 144 -11.79 -10.96 -5.81
CA THR A 144 -11.85 -10.31 -7.13
C THR A 144 -12.58 -8.97 -7.09
N ARG A 145 -13.68 -8.89 -6.34
CA ARG A 145 -14.42 -7.63 -6.15
C ARG A 145 -13.58 -6.58 -5.43
N ILE A 146 -12.85 -6.98 -4.38
CA ILE A 146 -11.94 -6.09 -3.66
C ILE A 146 -10.81 -5.60 -4.57
N HIS A 147 -10.19 -6.52 -5.32
CA HIS A 147 -9.14 -6.17 -6.29
C HIS A 147 -9.64 -5.13 -7.30
N LYS A 148 -10.80 -5.35 -7.92
CA LYS A 148 -11.41 -4.37 -8.86
C LYS A 148 -11.65 -3.01 -8.21
N LYS A 149 -12.11 -2.99 -6.95
CA LYS A 149 -12.35 -1.76 -6.20
C LYS A 149 -11.05 -0.98 -5.98
N ILE A 150 -9.99 -1.66 -5.54
CA ILE A 150 -8.67 -1.05 -5.34
C ILE A 150 -8.11 -0.56 -6.67
N ASP A 151 -8.15 -1.37 -7.71
CA ASP A 151 -7.63 -1.06 -9.04
C ASP A 151 -8.31 0.17 -9.65
N THR A 152 -9.64 0.27 -9.51
CA THR A 152 -10.40 1.45 -9.96
C THR A 152 -9.96 2.72 -9.24
N ILE A 153 -9.84 2.67 -7.90
CA ILE A 153 -9.43 3.84 -7.12
C ILE A 153 -8.00 4.25 -7.49
N LEU A 154 -7.08 3.29 -7.62
CA LEU A 154 -5.71 3.58 -8.01
C LEU A 154 -5.67 4.19 -9.42
N GLU A 155 -6.38 3.64 -10.41
CA GLU A 155 -6.39 4.19 -11.78
C GLU A 155 -6.96 5.62 -11.82
N GLU A 156 -8.02 5.91 -11.05
CA GLU A 156 -8.55 7.28 -10.92
C GLU A 156 -7.50 8.26 -10.38
N MET A 157 -6.73 7.85 -9.37
CA MET A 157 -5.63 8.64 -8.81
C MET A 157 -4.48 8.81 -9.82
N LEU A 158 -4.16 7.75 -10.57
CA LEU A 158 -3.15 7.81 -11.63
C LEU A 158 -3.53 8.79 -12.72
N GLU A 159 -4.79 8.77 -13.16
CA GLU A 159 -5.30 9.68 -14.16
C GLU A 159 -5.34 11.13 -13.66
N GLU A 160 -5.68 11.37 -12.40
CA GLU A 160 -5.59 12.70 -11.79
C GLU A 160 -4.14 13.20 -11.73
N HIS A 161 -3.20 12.32 -11.35
CA HIS A 161 -1.79 12.64 -11.32
C HIS A 161 -1.22 12.90 -12.73
N ARG A 162 -1.65 12.16 -13.76
CA ARG A 162 -1.29 12.39 -15.17
C ARG A 162 -1.76 13.75 -15.67
N ARG A 163 -2.99 14.16 -15.33
CA ARG A 163 -3.55 15.46 -15.71
C ARG A 163 -2.76 16.62 -15.08
N ASP A 164 -2.39 16.51 -13.82
CA ASP A 164 -1.67 17.56 -13.09
C ASP A 164 -0.17 17.66 -13.46
N ARG A 165 0.44 16.57 -13.96
CA ARG A 165 1.81 16.62 -14.54
C ARG A 165 1.96 17.58 -15.71
N SER A 166 0.86 17.94 -16.39
CA SER A 166 0.89 18.98 -17.42
C SER A 166 1.00 20.40 -16.84
N LEU A 167 0.86 20.57 -15.52
CA LEU A 167 0.74 21.87 -14.86
C LEU A 167 1.81 22.17 -13.79
N ARG A 168 2.39 21.22 -13.04
CA ARG A 168 3.52 21.50 -12.09
C ARG A 168 4.48 20.33 -11.82
N TYR A 169 5.75 20.67 -11.57
CA TYR A 169 6.90 19.79 -11.25
C TYR A 169 7.20 19.60 -9.75
N LEU A 170 6.30 19.97 -8.82
CA LEU A 170 6.71 20.25 -7.43
C LEU A 170 6.06 19.40 -6.31
N GLU A 171 5.25 18.39 -6.62
CA GLU A 171 4.65 17.56 -5.57
C GLU A 171 5.26 16.15 -5.56
N GLU A 172 6.27 15.98 -4.69
CA GLU A 172 7.04 14.76 -4.53
C GLU A 172 6.28 13.65 -3.75
N ASP A 173 5.09 13.25 -4.19
CA ASP A 173 4.42 12.06 -3.64
C ASP A 173 5.11 10.76 -4.08
N LEU A 174 4.91 9.68 -3.32
CA LEU A 174 5.59 8.41 -3.61
C LEU A 174 5.11 7.76 -4.91
N LEU A 175 3.86 8.00 -5.32
CA LEU A 175 3.36 7.58 -6.62
C LEU A 175 4.19 8.21 -7.76
N MET A 176 4.46 9.52 -7.70
CA MET A 176 5.25 10.24 -8.70
C MET A 176 6.63 9.61 -8.87
N TYR A 177 7.28 9.22 -7.76
CA TYR A 177 8.58 8.55 -7.79
C TYR A 177 8.52 7.20 -8.53
N PHE A 178 7.51 6.37 -8.27
CA PHE A 178 7.32 5.11 -9.00
C PHE A 178 7.11 5.32 -10.51
N PHE A 179 6.37 6.36 -10.91
CA PHE A 179 6.16 6.67 -12.33
C PHE A 179 7.38 7.30 -13.01
N GLY A 180 8.07 8.23 -12.34
CA GLY A 180 9.32 8.80 -12.82
C GLY A 180 10.37 7.71 -13.06
N PHE A 181 10.37 6.67 -12.24
CA PHE A 181 11.23 5.50 -12.43
C PHE A 181 10.85 4.65 -13.64
N LYS A 182 9.56 4.47 -13.96
CA LYS A 182 9.14 3.80 -15.22
C LYS A 182 9.68 4.55 -16.44
N THR A 183 9.68 5.88 -16.43
CA THR A 183 10.22 6.69 -17.53
C THR A 183 11.74 6.61 -17.62
N VAL A 184 12.46 6.65 -16.50
CA VAL A 184 13.93 6.58 -16.47
C VAL A 184 14.46 5.17 -16.76
N VAL A 185 13.75 4.12 -16.34
CA VAL A 185 14.13 2.73 -16.61
C VAL A 185 13.78 2.33 -18.05
N SER A 186 12.67 2.82 -18.62
CA SER A 186 12.36 2.61 -20.05
C SER A 186 13.38 3.26 -20.99
N LEU A 187 14.11 4.29 -20.53
CA LEU A 187 15.18 4.96 -21.29
C LEU A 187 16.55 4.28 -21.16
N ARG A 188 16.69 3.24 -20.33
CA ARG A 188 17.96 2.50 -20.14
C ARG A 188 17.96 1.10 -20.76
N PHE A 189 16.91 0.72 -21.47
CA PHE A 189 16.78 -0.58 -22.14
C PHE A 189 16.37 -0.47 -23.62
N HIS A 190 16.89 0.54 -24.32
CA HIS A 190 17.02 0.57 -25.77
C HIS A 190 18.45 0.92 -26.15
#